data_AF-A0A523WVX3-F1
#
_entry.id   AF-A0A523WVX3-F1
#
_cell.length_a   1.000
_cell.length_b   1.000
_cell.length_c   1.000
_cell.angle_alpha   90.00
_cell.angle_beta   90.00
_cell.angle_gamma   90.00
#
_symmetry.space_group_name_H-M   'P 1'
#
loop_
_entity.id
_entity.type
_entity.pdbx_description
1 polymer ?
#
loop_
_entity_poly.entity_id
_entity_poly.type
_entity_poly.pdbx_seq_one_letter_code
_entity_poly.pdbx_strand_id
1 'polypeptide(L)'
;MKTETYERLKSLYEKHKSREFGKLCQKFLAIAFQTAGYTHIEERGVQGVDFDAAKEGKEKYAVEVKTTVGKSVNFEQKDVEGLKRRKKDGYQPVLAVLRLNRFSDWILATADTIKSGNLYIDSLRVHRLPELERCIGPLFDRVVEEHFDG
;
A
#
# COMPACT_ATOMS: atom_id res chain seq x y z
N MET A 1 -7.21 -7.24 -9.32
CA MET A 1 -7.98 -5.98 -9.25
C MET A 1 -9.02 -6.07 -10.33
N LYS A 2 -10.28 -5.81 -9.97
CA LYS A 2 -11.39 -5.81 -10.94
C LYS A 2 -11.23 -4.70 -11.97
N THR A 3 -11.81 -4.90 -13.15
CA THR A 3 -11.77 -3.91 -14.24
C THR A 3 -12.45 -2.61 -13.82
N GLU A 4 -13.55 -2.69 -13.09
CA GLU A 4 -14.30 -1.54 -12.58
C GLU A 4 -13.46 -0.73 -11.59
N THR A 5 -12.73 -1.39 -10.70
CA THR A 5 -11.77 -0.73 -9.79
C THR A 5 -10.69 0.01 -10.58
N TYR A 6 -10.12 -0.63 -11.62
CA TYR A 6 -9.12 0.02 -12.46
C TYR A 6 -9.66 1.30 -13.11
N GLU A 7 -10.84 1.27 -13.72
CA GLU A 7 -11.41 2.44 -14.40
C GLU A 7 -11.75 3.56 -13.39
N ARG A 8 -12.23 3.20 -12.19
CA ARG A 8 -12.44 4.15 -11.08
C ARG A 8 -11.13 4.80 -10.64
N LEU A 9 -10.09 4.02 -10.36
CA LEU A 9 -8.78 4.55 -9.98
C LEU A 9 -8.15 5.40 -11.09
N LYS A 10 -8.34 5.01 -12.35
CA LYS A 10 -7.90 5.79 -13.50
C LYS A 10 -8.60 7.15 -13.56
N SER A 11 -9.91 7.19 -13.36
CA SER A 11 -10.68 8.44 -13.24
C SER A 11 -10.16 9.34 -12.10
N LEU A 12 -9.90 8.77 -10.93
CA LEU A 12 -9.31 9.50 -9.80
C LEU A 12 -7.93 10.06 -10.14
N TYR A 13 -7.07 9.26 -10.80
CA TYR A 13 -5.75 9.70 -11.24
C TYR A 13 -5.85 10.85 -12.26
N GLU A 14 -6.75 10.75 -13.24
CA GLU A 14 -6.95 11.79 -14.25
C GLU A 14 -7.42 13.11 -13.64
N LYS A 15 -8.33 13.04 -12.66
CA LYS A 15 -8.90 14.18 -11.93
C LYS A 15 -7.91 14.85 -10.97
N HIS A 16 -7.19 14.06 -10.18
CA HIS A 16 -6.39 14.56 -9.04
C HIS A 16 -4.88 14.57 -9.27
N LYS A 17 -4.39 13.94 -10.35
CA LYS A 17 -2.96 13.73 -10.66
C LYS A 17 -2.23 12.93 -9.59
N SER A 18 -0.95 12.65 -9.83
CA SER A 18 -0.18 11.64 -9.09
C SER A 18 -0.14 11.84 -7.57
N ARG A 19 0.08 13.07 -7.10
CA ARG A 19 0.29 13.35 -5.67
C ARG A 19 -0.96 13.07 -4.84
N GLU A 20 -2.11 13.61 -5.26
CA GLU A 20 -3.37 13.42 -4.53
C GLU A 20 -3.92 12.00 -4.75
N PHE A 21 -3.70 11.41 -5.92
CA PHE A 21 -4.02 10.00 -6.18
C PHE A 21 -3.31 9.04 -5.21
N GLY A 22 -2.02 9.26 -4.94
CA GLY A 22 -1.26 8.44 -3.99
C GLY A 22 -1.88 8.44 -2.59
N LYS A 23 -2.29 9.62 -2.10
CA LYS A 23 -2.97 9.77 -0.81
C LYS A 23 -4.33 9.06 -0.77
N LEU A 24 -5.10 9.14 -1.86
CA LEU A 24 -6.37 8.41 -1.95
C LEU A 24 -6.14 6.90 -1.89
N CYS A 25 -5.16 6.38 -2.64
CA CYS A 25 -4.82 4.97 -2.60
C CYS A 25 -4.35 4.51 -1.22
N GLN A 26 -3.56 5.33 -0.52
CA GLN A 26 -3.15 5.09 0.86
C GLN A 26 -4.37 4.94 1.78
N LYS A 27 -5.34 5.85 1.69
CA LYS A 27 -6.58 5.79 2.49
C LYS A 27 -7.41 4.55 2.17
N PHE A 28 -7.65 4.26 0.89
CA PHE A 28 -8.37 3.06 0.49
C PHE A 28 -7.66 1.78 0.96
N LEU A 29 -6.34 1.75 0.92
CA LEU A 29 -5.58 0.61 1.42
C LEU A 29 -5.71 0.49 2.95
N ALA A 30 -5.58 1.59 3.70
CA ALA A 30 -5.76 1.59 5.15
C ALA A 30 -7.17 1.13 5.56
N ILE A 31 -8.22 1.57 4.86
CA ILE A 31 -9.60 1.10 5.06
C ILE A 31 -9.70 -0.40 4.73
N ALA A 32 -9.07 -0.88 3.65
CA ALA A 32 -9.08 -2.31 3.32
C ALA A 32 -8.42 -3.17 4.42
N PHE A 33 -7.33 -2.70 5.04
CA PHE A 33 -6.76 -3.32 6.25
C PHE A 33 -7.76 -3.28 7.41
N GLN A 34 -8.44 -2.16 7.64
CA GLN A 34 -9.48 -2.08 8.67
C GLN A 34 -10.60 -3.12 8.43
N THR A 35 -11.09 -3.24 7.19
CA THR A 35 -12.11 -4.21 6.80
C THR A 35 -11.64 -5.66 6.95
N ALA A 36 -10.33 -5.93 6.82
CA ALA A 36 -9.72 -7.24 7.09
C ALA A 36 -9.59 -7.57 8.60
N GLY A 37 -10.01 -6.64 9.47
CA GLY A 37 -9.99 -6.79 10.92
C GLY A 37 -8.67 -6.39 11.57
N TYR A 38 -7.85 -5.56 10.93
CA TYR A 38 -6.78 -4.83 11.60
C TYR A 38 -7.42 -3.62 12.30
N THR A 39 -7.67 -3.75 13.60
CA THR A 39 -8.48 -2.80 14.38
C THR A 39 -7.73 -1.54 14.81
N HIS A 40 -6.40 -1.57 14.76
CA HIS A 40 -5.56 -0.43 15.08
C HIS A 40 -4.86 0.08 13.82
N ILE A 41 -5.50 1.05 13.18
CA ILE A 41 -4.97 1.79 12.02
C ILE A 41 -4.47 3.15 12.51
N GLU A 42 -3.18 3.44 12.37
CA GLU A 42 -2.60 4.76 12.67
C GLU A 42 -2.00 5.37 11.41
N GLU A 43 -2.69 6.37 10.83
CA GLU A 43 -2.14 7.17 9.72
C GLU A 43 -1.14 8.20 10.25
N ARG A 44 0.01 8.38 9.59
CA ARG A 44 1.03 9.36 9.99
C ARG A 44 1.31 10.37 8.87
N GLY A 45 0.47 11.39 8.77
CA GLY A 45 0.50 12.37 7.67
C GLY A 45 1.70 13.33 7.59
N VAL A 46 2.65 13.30 8.54
CA VAL A 46 3.79 14.25 8.60
C VAL A 46 5.14 13.58 8.82
N GLN A 47 5.20 12.52 9.64
CA GLN A 47 6.43 11.76 9.92
C GLN A 47 6.11 10.29 10.19
N GLY A 48 6.83 9.39 9.52
CA GLY A 48 6.69 7.95 9.73
C GLY A 48 6.39 7.23 8.43
N VAL A 49 5.93 5.99 8.57
CA VAL A 49 5.33 5.22 7.48
C VAL A 49 3.94 5.75 7.18
N ASP A 50 3.39 5.44 6.01
CA ASP A 50 2.06 5.92 5.61
C ASP A 50 0.95 5.50 6.59
N PHE A 51 0.96 4.24 7.04
CA PHE A 51 0.13 3.80 8.15
C PHE A 51 0.68 2.57 8.86
N ASP A 52 0.33 2.41 10.14
CA ASP A 52 0.46 1.15 10.86
C ASP A 52 -0.89 0.41 10.88
N ALA A 53 -0.87 -0.91 10.79
CA ALA A 53 -2.03 -1.77 10.91
C ALA A 53 -1.75 -2.93 11.85
N ALA A 54 -2.50 -3.05 12.94
CA ALA A 54 -2.33 -4.14 13.90
C ALA A 54 -3.64 -4.87 14.19
N LYS A 55 -3.52 -6.18 14.38
CA LYS A 55 -4.60 -7.07 14.82
C LYS A 55 -4.28 -7.58 16.21
N GLU A 56 -5.23 -7.51 17.13
CA GLU A 56 -5.02 -7.86 18.54
C GLU A 56 -4.50 -9.30 18.69
N GLY A 57 -3.39 -9.46 19.41
CA GLY A 57 -2.71 -10.75 19.63
C GLY A 57 -2.16 -11.42 18.37
N LYS A 58 -2.08 -10.71 17.24
CA LYS A 58 -1.70 -11.27 15.93
C LYS A 58 -0.68 -10.36 15.22
N GLU A 59 -0.77 -10.31 13.90
CA GLU A 59 0.13 -9.63 12.99
C GLU A 59 0.03 -8.10 13.13
N LYS A 60 1.18 -7.46 12.95
CA LYS A 60 1.33 -6.01 12.92
C LYS A 60 2.14 -5.63 11.68
N TYR A 61 1.66 -4.69 10.88
CA TYR A 61 2.31 -4.22 9.66
C TYR A 61 2.53 -2.71 9.72
N ALA A 62 3.73 -2.28 9.39
CA ALA A 62 4.04 -0.88 9.13
C ALA A 62 4.15 -0.74 7.61
N VAL A 63 3.30 0.07 7.00
CA VAL A 63 3.09 0.07 5.54
C VAL A 63 3.54 1.39 4.93
N GLU A 64 4.42 1.31 3.94
CA GLU A 64 4.78 2.40 3.03
C GLU A 64 4.10 2.15 1.68
N VAL A 65 3.41 3.15 1.14
CA VAL A 65 2.58 3.06 -0.06
C VAL A 65 3.21 3.83 -1.21
N LYS A 66 3.44 3.15 -2.34
CA LYS A 66 3.90 3.78 -3.59
C LYS A 66 2.97 3.48 -4.74
N THR A 67 2.58 4.52 -5.47
CA THR A 67 1.77 4.39 -6.69
C THR A 67 2.55 4.87 -7.91
N THR A 68 2.34 4.26 -9.08
CA THR A 68 2.99 4.68 -10.32
C THR A 68 2.18 4.29 -11.55
N VAL A 69 2.31 5.03 -12.65
CA VAL A 69 1.87 4.59 -13.99
C VAL A 69 3.01 3.90 -14.77
N GLY A 70 4.24 4.05 -14.30
CA GLY A 70 5.46 3.52 -14.92
C GLY A 70 5.77 2.08 -14.52
N LYS A 71 7.04 1.69 -14.70
CA LYS A 71 7.57 0.36 -14.34
C LYS A 71 8.38 0.36 -13.05
N SER A 72 8.55 1.52 -12.42
CA SER A 72 9.34 1.66 -11.21
C SER A 72 8.70 2.64 -10.21
N VAL A 73 9.14 2.53 -8.96
CA VAL A 73 8.79 3.42 -7.86
C VAL A 73 10.06 3.88 -7.14
N ASN A 74 10.05 5.12 -6.64
CA ASN A 74 11.11 5.60 -5.77
C ASN A 74 10.82 5.15 -4.34
N PHE A 75 11.76 4.43 -3.73
CA PHE A 75 11.72 4.04 -2.31
C PHE A 75 12.82 4.79 -1.59
N GLU A 76 12.45 5.83 -0.85
CA GLU A 76 13.40 6.81 -0.33
C GLU A 76 14.07 6.32 0.95
N GLN A 77 15.23 6.88 1.26
CA GLN A 77 15.98 6.50 2.46
C GLN A 77 15.17 6.76 3.75
N LYS A 78 14.40 7.84 3.80
CA LYS A 78 13.50 8.13 4.93
C LYS A 78 12.41 7.07 5.13
N ASP A 79 11.96 6.43 4.05
CA ASP A 79 10.90 5.42 4.08
C ASP A 79 11.46 4.14 4.73
N VAL A 80 12.66 3.74 4.29
CA VAL A 80 13.43 2.63 4.90
C VAL A 80 13.65 2.88 6.39
N GLU A 81 14.03 4.10 6.76
CA GLU A 81 14.24 4.46 8.16
C GLU A 81 12.96 4.46 8.99
N GLY A 82 11.85 4.95 8.42
CA GLY A 82 10.51 4.87 9.01
C GLY A 82 10.11 3.44 9.32
N LEU A 83 10.22 2.56 8.32
CA LEU A 83 9.93 1.13 8.45
C LEU A 83 10.85 0.44 9.47
N LYS A 84 12.15 0.74 9.45
CA LYS A 84 13.11 0.20 10.43
C LYS A 84 12.80 0.63 11.87
N ARG A 85 12.31 1.85 12.08
CA ARG A 85 11.88 2.30 13.43
C ARG A 85 10.71 1.46 13.92
N ARG A 86 9.67 1.27 13.09
CA ARG A 86 8.49 0.47 13.47
C ARG A 86 8.80 -1.00 13.67
N LYS A 87 9.80 -1.53 12.95
CA LYS A 87 10.30 -2.89 13.20
C LYS A 87 10.78 -3.11 14.64
N LYS A 88 11.38 -2.09 15.27
CA LYS A 88 11.78 -2.17 16.69
C LYS A 88 10.58 -2.29 17.63
N ASP A 89 9.41 -1.82 17.20
CA ASP A 89 8.15 -1.88 17.94
C ASP A 89 7.34 -3.16 17.63
N GLY A 90 7.94 -4.11 16.91
CA GLY A 90 7.35 -5.40 16.56
C GLY A 90 6.47 -5.40 15.31
N TYR A 91 6.48 -4.32 14.52
CA TYR A 91 5.78 -4.27 13.23
C TYR A 91 6.59 -4.91 12.11
N GLN A 92 5.94 -5.65 11.23
CA GLN A 92 6.53 -6.15 10.00
C GLN A 92 6.53 -5.03 8.95
N PRO A 93 7.69 -4.65 8.39
CA PRO A 93 7.77 -3.57 7.44
C PRO A 93 7.30 -4.03 6.04
N VAL A 94 6.36 -3.30 5.45
CA VAL A 94 5.75 -3.61 4.16
C VAL A 94 5.88 -2.42 3.22
N LEU A 95 6.36 -2.69 2.01
CA LEU A 95 6.27 -1.78 0.88
C LEU A 95 5.10 -2.22 0.01
N ALA A 96 4.01 -1.45 0.03
CA ALA A 96 2.82 -1.64 -0.77
C ALA A 96 2.95 -0.85 -2.07
N VAL A 97 2.94 -1.53 -3.22
CA VAL A 97 3.10 -0.91 -4.53
C VAL A 97 1.90 -1.17 -5.42
N LEU A 98 1.34 -0.09 -5.97
CA LEU A 98 0.31 -0.16 -6.99
C LEU A 98 0.80 0.47 -8.30
N ARG A 99 0.87 -0.35 -9.34
CA ARG A 99 0.98 0.15 -10.71
C ARG A 99 -0.42 0.40 -11.26
N LEU A 100 -0.74 1.64 -11.60
CA LEU A 100 -1.99 1.98 -12.30
C LEU A 100 -1.89 1.52 -13.76
N ASN A 101 -2.21 0.26 -13.98
CA ASN A 101 -2.27 -0.39 -15.28
C ASN A 101 -3.35 -1.48 -15.24
N ARG A 102 -3.91 -1.80 -16.40
CA ARG A 102 -4.83 -2.93 -16.53
C ARG A 102 -4.16 -4.21 -16.04
N PHE A 103 -4.89 -5.02 -15.30
CA PHE A 103 -4.44 -6.30 -14.72
C PHE A 103 -3.27 -6.21 -13.73
N SER A 104 -2.93 -5.02 -13.25
CA SER A 104 -1.98 -4.87 -12.15
C SER A 104 -2.71 -4.92 -10.83
N ASP A 105 -2.11 -5.61 -9.88
CA ASP A 105 -2.59 -5.75 -8.51
C ASP A 105 -1.64 -5.08 -7.53
N TRP A 106 -2.10 -4.88 -6.30
CA TRP A 106 -1.21 -4.52 -5.20
C TRP A 106 -0.13 -5.59 -5.04
N ILE A 107 1.11 -5.12 -5.01
CA ILE A 107 2.25 -5.90 -4.54
C ILE A 107 2.48 -5.48 -3.10
N LEU A 108 2.27 -6.39 -2.15
CA LEU A 108 2.59 -6.17 -0.75
C LEU A 108 3.88 -6.93 -0.45
N ALA A 109 5.00 -6.20 -0.43
CA ALA A 109 6.32 -6.79 -0.30
C ALA A 109 6.89 -6.57 1.11
N THR A 110 7.53 -7.60 1.70
CA THR A 110 8.36 -7.38 2.90
C THR A 110 9.52 -6.45 2.55
N ALA A 111 9.66 -5.37 3.31
CA ALA A 111 10.68 -4.35 3.08
C ALA A 111 11.99 -4.63 3.83
N ASP A 112 12.12 -5.79 4.49
CA ASP A 112 13.27 -6.12 5.34
C ASP A 112 14.62 -6.09 4.60
N THR A 113 14.64 -6.55 3.35
CA THR A 113 15.85 -6.67 2.54
C THR A 113 15.87 -5.72 1.34
N ILE A 114 14.83 -4.90 1.19
CA ILE A 114 14.70 -3.98 0.06
C ILE A 114 15.55 -2.73 0.35
N LYS A 115 16.47 -2.40 -0.55
CA LYS A 115 17.29 -1.18 -0.46
C LYS A 115 16.52 0.03 -1.00
N SER A 116 16.84 1.20 -0.49
CA SER A 116 16.35 2.47 -1.05
C SER A 116 16.86 2.67 -2.47
N GLY A 117 16.11 3.43 -3.27
CA GLY A 117 16.42 3.76 -4.66
C GLY A 117 15.21 3.65 -5.59
N ASN A 118 15.47 3.73 -6.89
CA ASN A 118 14.46 3.51 -7.91
C ASN A 118 14.31 2.00 -8.17
N LEU A 119 13.19 1.44 -7.70
CA LEU A 119 12.93 0.00 -7.73
C LEU A 119 12.04 -0.36 -8.91
N TYR A 120 12.46 -1.34 -9.71
CA TYR A 120 11.59 -1.94 -10.71
C TYR A 120 10.51 -2.77 -10.01
N ILE A 121 9.26 -2.60 -10.44
CA ILE A 121 8.12 -3.29 -9.80
C ILE A 121 8.28 -4.82 -9.86
N ASP A 122 8.82 -5.34 -10.97
CA ASP A 122 9.04 -6.78 -11.12
C ASP A 122 10.09 -7.34 -10.15
N SER A 123 11.06 -6.54 -9.68
CA SER A 123 12.02 -7.01 -8.67
C SER A 123 11.39 -7.20 -7.30
N LEU A 124 10.21 -6.60 -7.05
CA LEU A 124 9.48 -6.77 -5.79
C LEU A 124 8.75 -8.10 -5.69
N ARG A 125 8.61 -8.84 -6.80
CA ARG A 125 7.84 -10.10 -6.85
C ARG A 125 8.38 -11.18 -5.90
N VAL A 126 9.69 -11.23 -5.71
CA VAL A 126 10.35 -12.19 -4.80
C VAL A 126 10.14 -11.87 -3.32
N HIS A 127 9.67 -10.66 -3.01
CA HIS A 127 9.43 -10.18 -1.65
C HIS A 127 7.94 -10.18 -1.27
N ARG A 128 7.05 -10.66 -2.17
CA ARG A 128 5.60 -10.62 -1.97
C ARG A 128 5.18 -11.38 -0.71
N LEU A 129 4.08 -10.91 -0.13
CA LEU A 129 3.35 -11.54 0.97
C LEU A 129 2.00 -12.04 0.41
N PRO A 130 1.94 -13.22 -0.23
CA PRO A 130 0.77 -13.62 -1.03
C PRO A 130 -0.49 -13.81 -0.20
N GLU A 131 -0.36 -14.23 1.06
CA GLU A 131 -1.51 -14.38 1.96
C GLU A 131 -2.11 -13.01 2.32
N LEU A 132 -1.26 -12.01 2.57
CA LEU A 132 -1.70 -10.65 2.83
C LEU A 132 -2.35 -10.04 1.58
N GLU A 133 -1.76 -10.23 0.39
CA GLU A 133 -2.35 -9.78 -0.88
C GLU A 133 -3.71 -10.43 -1.15
N ARG A 134 -3.85 -11.73 -0.88
CA ARG A 134 -5.13 -12.46 -1.05
C ARG A 134 -6.20 -11.97 -0.09
N CYS A 135 -5.81 -11.57 1.11
CA CYS A 135 -6.71 -11.00 2.11
C CYS A 135 -7.15 -9.57 1.74
N ILE A 136 -6.18 -8.71 1.40
CA ILE A 136 -6.42 -7.27 1.20
C ILE A 136 -6.97 -6.94 -0.19
N GLY A 137 -6.54 -7.64 -1.24
CA GLY A 137 -6.89 -7.33 -2.63
C GLY A 137 -8.40 -7.23 -2.89
N PRO A 138 -9.20 -8.27 -2.56
CA PRO A 138 -10.65 -8.23 -2.75
C PRO A 138 -11.36 -7.15 -1.92
N LEU A 139 -10.83 -6.84 -0.73
CA LEU A 139 -11.37 -5.79 0.13
C LEU A 139 -11.06 -4.40 -0.40
N PHE A 140 -9.88 -4.21 -0.97
CA PHE A 140 -9.53 -2.97 -1.64
C PHE A 140 -10.44 -2.67 -2.84
N ASP A 141 -10.73 -3.68 -3.67
CA ASP A 141 -11.71 -3.55 -4.76
C ASP A 141 -13.08 -3.06 -4.23
N ARG A 142 -13.54 -3.62 -3.12
CA ARG A 142 -14.81 -3.25 -2.47
C ARG A 142 -14.75 -1.83 -1.88
N VAL A 143 -13.67 -1.47 -1.20
CA VAL A 143 -13.50 -0.15 -0.58
C VAL A 143 -13.48 0.96 -1.63
N VAL A 144 -12.78 0.74 -2.76
CA VAL A 144 -12.80 1.71 -3.87
C VAL A 144 -14.22 1.88 -4.40
N GLU A 145 -15.00 0.81 -4.49
CA GLU A 145 -16.40 0.87 -4.90
C GLU A 145 -17.27 1.64 -3.90
N GLU A 146 -17.15 1.37 -2.61
CA GLU A 146 -17.97 1.98 -1.55
C GLU A 146 -17.63 3.48 -1.32
N HIS A 147 -16.40 3.89 -1.59
CA HIS A 147 -15.91 5.24 -1.27
C HIS A 147 -15.51 6.08 -2.50
N PHE A 148 -15.84 5.64 -3.72
CA PHE A 148 -15.47 6.35 -4.96
C PHE A 148 -16.03 7.78 -5.02
N ASP A 149 -17.27 7.97 -4.57
CA ASP A 149 -18.01 9.22 -4.74
C ASP A 149 -17.78 10.27 -3.64
N GLY A 150 -17.03 9.92 -2.59
CA GLY A 150 -16.74 10.79 -1.43
C GLY A 150 -17.55 10.44 -0.20
#